data_AF-A0A1V6TGA0-F1
#
_entry.id   AF-A0A1V6TGA0-F1
#
_cell.length_a   1.000
_cell.length_b   1.000
_cell.length_c   1.000
_cell.angle_alpha   90.00
_cell.angle_beta   90.00
_cell.angle_gamma   90.00
#
_symmetry.space_group_name_H-M   'P 1'
#
loop_
_entity.id
_entity.type
_entity.pdbx_description
1 polymer ?
#
loop_
_entity_poly.entity_id
_entity_poly.type
_entity_poly.pdbx_seq_one_letter_code
_entity_poly.pdbx_strand_id
1 'polypeptide(L)' 'MPVPFEALLPWGIITAMFGVTGVGLYYTKKLGNDGKKARWNRDLWDRWQSVTSVLPDHSEDNPVIHKRRLGLS' A
#
# COMPACT_ATOMS: atom_id res chain seq x y z
N MET A 1 -14.88 -37.01 27.76
CA MET A 1 -16.02 -36.08 27.83
C MET A 1 -16.01 -35.24 26.57
N PRO A 2 -17.13 -35.13 25.82
CA PRO A 2 -17.21 -34.25 24.66
C PRO A 2 -16.94 -32.80 25.06
N VAL A 3 -16.32 -32.02 24.17
CA VAL A 3 -15.98 -30.61 24.43
C VAL A 3 -17.28 -29.79 24.59
N PRO A 4 -17.40 -28.96 25.64
CA PRO A 4 -18.59 -28.14 25.84
C PRO A 4 -18.67 -27.04 24.77
N PHE A 5 -19.68 -27.12 23.90
CA PHE A 5 -19.88 -26.19 22.78
C PHE A 5 -20.11 -24.74 23.23
N GLU A 6 -20.68 -24.56 24.43
CA GLU A 6 -20.92 -23.26 25.06
C GLU A 6 -19.62 -22.47 25.25
N ALA A 7 -18.51 -23.17 25.51
CA ALA A 7 -17.19 -22.56 25.62
C ALA A 7 -16.64 -22.13 24.25
N LEU A 8 -17.13 -22.70 23.14
CA LEU A 8 -16.68 -22.38 21.78
C LEU A 8 -17.46 -21.24 21.14
N LEU A 9 -18.69 -20.95 21.59
CA LEU A 9 -19.51 -19.87 21.04
C LEU A 9 -18.84 -18.50 21.14
N PRO A 10 -18.25 -18.08 22.27
CA PRO A 10 -17.56 -16.79 22.37
C PRO A 10 -16.37 -16.70 21.39
N TRP A 11 -15.56 -17.76 21.34
CA TRP A 11 -14.41 -17.82 20.46
C TRP A 11 -14.79 -17.86 18.97
N GLY A 12 -15.87 -18.56 18.64
CA GLY A 12 -16.42 -18.62 17.29
C GLY A 12 -16.91 -17.25 16.82
N ILE A 13 -17.65 -16.53 17.67
CA ILE A 13 -18.13 -15.17 17.36
C ILE A 13 -16.94 -14.23 17.15
N ILE A 14 -15.96 -14.24 18.06
CA ILE A 14 -14.76 -13.40 17.93
C ILE A 14 -14.05 -13.70 16.60
N THR A 15 -13.79 -14.98 16.32
CA THR A 15 -13.10 -15.41 15.11
C THR A 15 -13.87 -15.00 13.85
N ALA A 16 -15.20 -15.15 13.86
CA ALA A 16 -16.05 -14.73 12.75
C ALA A 16 -16.01 -13.21 12.54
N MET A 17 -16.12 -12.41 13.59
CA MET A 17 -16.09 -10.95 13.49
C MET A 17 -14.73 -10.44 13.01
N PHE A 18 -13.63 -10.99 13.52
CA PHE A 18 -12.28 -10.68 13.02
C PHE A 18 -12.10 -11.12 11.57
N GLY A 19 -12.64 -12.29 11.20
CA GLY A 19 -12.61 -12.80 9.83
C GLY A 19 -13.37 -11.89 8.85
N VAL A 20 -14.61 -11.53 9.17
CA VAL A 20 -15.45 -10.63 8.37
C VAL A 20 -14.77 -9.26 8.23
N THR A 21 -14.23 -8.72 9.32
CA THR A 21 -13.51 -7.44 9.28
C THR A 21 -12.26 -7.51 8.41
N GLY A 22 -11.45 -8.57 8.54
CA GLY A 22 -10.25 -8.76 7.73
C GLY A 22 -10.55 -8.86 6.23
N VAL A 23 -11.57 -9.64 5.86
CA VAL A 23 -12.02 -9.78 4.47
C VAL A 23 -12.61 -8.46 3.95
N GLY A 24 -13.44 -7.78 4.76
CA GLY A 24 -13.99 -6.47 4.42
C GLY A 24 -12.89 -5.45 4.12
N LEU A 25 -11.87 -5.37 4.99
CA LEU A 25 -10.74 -4.46 4.80
C LEU A 25 -9.87 -4.82 3.57
N TYR A 26 -9.76 -6.11 3.25
CA TYR A 26 -9.06 -6.56 2.05
C TYR A 26 -9.77 -6.10 0.77
N TYR A 27 -11.09 -6.29 0.70
CA TYR A 27 -11.88 -5.90 -0.46
C TYR A 27 -11.94 -4.38 -0.64
N THR A 28 -12.13 -3.61 0.43
CA THR A 28 -12.14 -2.13 0.32
C THR A 28 -10.82 -1.60 -0.22
N LYS A 29 -9.68 -2.12 0.26
CA LYS A 29 -8.35 -1.77 -0.26
C LYS A 29 -8.14 -2.22 -1.70
N LYS A 30 -8.68 -3.38 -2.08
CA LYS A 30 -8.57 -3.90 -3.45
C LYS A 30 -9.36 -3.03 -4.43
N LEU A 31 -10.58 -2.64 -4.06
CA LEU A 31 -11.43 -1.77 -4.88
C LEU A 31 -10.80 -0.38 -5.06
N GLY A 32 -10.23 0.20 -4.00
CA GLY A 32 -9.54 1.50 -4.07
C GLY A 32 -8.20 1.49 -4.83
N ASN A 33 -7.69 0.33 -5.24
CA ASN A 33 -6.42 0.19 -5.98
C ASN A 33 -6.65 -0.45 -7.36
N ASP A 34 -7.78 -0.18 -8.02
CA ASP A 34 -8.14 -0.75 -9.33
C ASP A 34 -8.06 -2.29 -9.38
N GLY A 35 -8.42 -2.94 -8.28
CA GLY A 35 -8.33 -4.39 -8.15
C GLY A 35 -6.93 -4.93 -7.82
N LYS A 36 -5.90 -4.06 -7.75
CA LYS A 36 -4.52 -4.45 -7.46
C LYS A 36 -4.29 -4.58 -5.95
N LYS A 37 -3.31 -5.40 -5.58
CA LYS A 37 -2.92 -5.57 -4.18
C LYS A 37 -2.29 -4.28 -3.66
N ALA A 38 -2.79 -3.79 -2.53
CA ALA A 38 -2.19 -2.64 -1.84
C ALA A 38 -0.72 -2.93 -1.49
N ARG A 39 0.17 -2.00 -1.82
CA ARG A 39 1.58 -2.13 -1.48
C ARG A 39 1.84 -1.57 -0.09
N TRP A 40 2.53 -2.37 0.72
CA TRP A 40 2.87 -2.07 2.10
C TRP A 40 4.34 -1.64 2.16
N ASN A 41 4.68 -0.86 3.19
CA ASN A 41 6.04 -0.35 3.43
C ASN A 41 6.65 0.42 2.24
N ARG A 42 5.91 1.38 1.66
CA ARG A 42 6.44 2.23 0.58
C ARG A 42 7.54 3.14 1.12
N ASP A 43 8.74 2.99 0.55
CA ASP A 43 9.90 3.81 0.87
C ASP A 43 9.79 5.21 0.24
N LEU A 44 10.81 6.04 0.41
CA LEU A 44 10.79 7.40 -0.13
C LEU A 44 10.77 7.38 -1.67
N TRP A 45 11.57 6.52 -2.29
CA TRP A 45 11.69 6.40 -3.75
C TRP A 45 10.37 6.02 -4.42
N ASP A 46 9.64 5.11 -3.81
CA ASP A 46 8.31 4.70 -4.21
C ASP A 46 7.28 5.82 -4.21
N ARG A 47 7.38 6.73 -3.22
CA ARG A 47 6.52 7.90 -3.12
C ARG A 47 6.89 8.93 -4.16
N TRP A 48 8.19 9.15 -4.40
CA TRP A 48 8.67 10.00 -5.48
C TRP A 48 8.18 9.51 -6.84
N GLN A 49 8.30 8.23 -7.17
CA GLN A 49 7.80 7.69 -8.45
C GLN A 49 6.30 7.94 -8.64
N SER A 50 5.50 7.82 -7.57
CA SER A 50 4.07 8.12 -7.63
C SER A 50 3.79 9.59 -7.94
N VAL A 51 4.65 10.51 -7.50
CA VAL A 51 4.53 11.96 -7.73
C VAL A 51 5.12 12.36 -9.10
N THR A 52 6.30 11.85 -9.45
CA THR A 52 7.02 12.17 -10.69
C THR A 52 6.24 11.76 -11.94
N SER A 53 5.43 10.71 -11.87
CA SER A 53 4.56 10.33 -13.00
C SER A 53 3.50 11.38 -13.36
N VAL A 54 3.25 12.37 -12.48
CA VAL A 54 2.20 13.39 -12.64
C VAL A 54 2.76 14.78 -12.91
N LEU A 55 4.01 15.06 -12.50
CA LEU A 55 4.65 16.36 -12.72
C LEU A 55 5.52 16.33 -13.99
N PRO A 56 5.58 17.43 -14.76
CA PRO A 56 6.58 17.60 -15.81
C PRO A 56 7.98 17.35 -15.26
N ASP A 57 8.84 16.73 -16.08
CA ASP A 57 10.22 16.47 -15.68
C ASP A 57 10.99 17.80 -15.52
N HIS A 58 11.13 18.25 -14.28
CA HIS A 58 11.94 19.43 -13.90
C HIS A 58 13.43 19.10 -13.76
N SER A 59 13.90 17.92 -14.18
CA SER A 59 15.34 17.60 -14.19
C SER A 59 16.14 18.51 -15.13
N GLU A 60 15.47 19.07 -16.15
CA GLU A 60 16.03 20.03 -17.10
C GLU A 60 16.38 21.37 -16.44
N ASP A 61 15.65 21.76 -15.38
CA ASP A 61 15.84 23.01 -14.64
C ASP A 61 16.95 22.93 -13.59
N ASN A 62 17.50 21.72 -13.34
CA ASN A 62 18.55 21.54 -12.35
C ASN A 62 19.91 21.99 -12.92
N PRO A 63 20.52 23.08 -12.41
CA PRO A 63 21.76 23.62 -12.95
C PRO A 63 22.94 22.65 -12.84
N VAL A 64 22.90 21.71 -11.88
CA VAL A 64 23.93 20.67 -11.71
C VAL A 64 23.83 19.59 -12.77
N ILE A 65 22.60 19.18 -13.14
CA ILE A 65 22.38 18.18 -14.20
C ILE A 65 22.68 18.81 -15.56
N HIS A 66 22.26 20.05 -15.76
CA HIS A 66 22.51 20.81 -16.98
C HIS A 66 24.01 21.01 -17.24
N LYS A 67 24.79 21.42 -16.24
CA LYS A 67 26.26 21.54 -16.33
C LYS A 67 26.93 20.21 -16.68
N ARG A 68 26.52 19.11 -16.05
CA ARG A 68 27.05 17.76 -16.37
C ARG A 68 26.72 17.31 -17.78
N ARG A 69 25.52 17.62 -18.30
CA ARG A 69 25.11 17.28 -19.66
C ARG A 69 25.92 18.06 -20.71
N LEU A 70 26.30 19.29 -20.39
CA LEU A 70 27.14 20.15 -21.25
C LEU A 70 28.66 19.89 -21.11
N GLY A 71 29.08 18.94 -20.26
CA GLY A 71 30.49 18.67 -20.01
C GLY A 71 31.23 19.84 -19.34
N LEU A 72 30.49 20.76 -18.72
CA LEU A 72 31.04 21.92 -18.03
C LEU A 72 31.28 21.53 -16.57
N SER A 73 32.57 21.41 -16.21
CA SER A 73 33.02 21.17 -14.82
C SER A 73 32.73 22.37 -13.91
#